data_AF-U6SRU2-F1
#
_entry.id   AF-U6SRU2-F1
#
_cell.length_a   1.000
_cell.length_b   1.000
_cell.length_c   1.000
_cell.angle_alpha   90.00
_cell.angle_beta   90.00
_cell.angle_gamma   90.00
#
_symmetry.space_group_name_H-M   'P 1'
#
loop_
_entity.id
_entity.type
_entity.pdbx_description
1 polymer ?
#
loop_
_entity_poly.entity_id
_entity_poly.type
_entity_poly.pdbx_seq_one_letter_code
_entity_poly.pdbx_strand_id
1 'polypeptide(L)' 'MKTSYFRPLILFSLLISAMTMALYAFRNYSNQELAFAVFFVVLALFFLTLVILGVLLNRKNSGMERRNR' A
#
# COMPACT_ATOMS: atom_id res chain seq x y z
N MET A 1 11.15 -17.59 15.08
CA MET A 1 11.32 -16.12 15.06
C MET A 1 11.09 -15.62 13.64
N LYS A 2 10.35 -14.50 13.51
CA LYS A 2 9.68 -13.99 12.30
C LYS A 2 10.60 -13.83 11.08
N THR A 3 10.42 -14.68 10.08
CA THR A 3 10.82 -14.40 8.70
C THR A 3 9.78 -13.48 8.06
N SER A 4 9.95 -12.16 8.23
CA SER A 4 9.22 -11.17 7.44
C SER A 4 9.71 -11.20 5.99
N TYR A 5 9.37 -12.27 5.28
CA TYR A 5 9.18 -12.18 3.84
C TYR A 5 8.00 -11.24 3.65
N PHE A 6 8.25 -9.99 3.25
CA PHE A 6 7.18 -9.17 2.66
C PHE A 6 6.61 -9.96 1.49
N ARG A 7 5.47 -10.61 1.73
CA ARG A 7 4.84 -11.48 0.75
C ARG A 7 4.36 -10.58 -0.38
N PRO A 8 4.79 -10.79 -1.63
CA PRO A 8 4.33 -9.98 -2.76
C PRO A 8 2.80 -9.97 -2.88
N LEU A 9 2.14 -11.04 -2.40
CA LEU A 9 0.68 -11.10 -2.24
C LEU A 9 0.08 -9.97 -1.38
N ILE A 10 0.76 -9.55 -0.30
CA ILE A 10 0.28 -8.46 0.58
C ILE A 10 0.36 -7.12 -0.14
N LEU A 11 1.45 -6.89 -0.90
CA LEU A 11 1.57 -5.71 -1.75
C LEU A 11 0.48 -5.69 -2.83
N PHE A 12 0.21 -6.85 -3.44
CA PHE A 12 -0.83 -6.98 -4.45
C PHE A 12 -2.23 -6.78 -3.88
N SER A 13 -2.53 -7.30 -2.67
CA SER A 13 -3.80 -7.05 -2.00
C SER A 13 -3.96 -5.57 -1.64
N LEU A 14 -2.90 -4.91 -1.17
CA LEU A 14 -2.91 -3.46 -0.91
C LEU A 14 -3.22 -2.66 -2.18
N LEU A 15 -2.66 -3.07 -3.32
CA LEU A 15 -2.90 -2.42 -4.61
C LEU A 15 -4.37 -2.55 -5.04
N ILE A 16 -4.97 -3.73 -4.89
CA ILE A 16 -6.40 -3.97 -5.18
C ILE A 16 -7.29 -3.15 -4.22
N SER A 17 -6.93 -3.09 -2.94
CA SER A 17 -7.64 -2.26 -1.96
C SER A 17 -7.60 -0.78 -2.35
N ALA A 18 -6.45 -0.27 -2.78
CA ALA A 18 -6.32 1.11 -3.25
C ALA A 18 -7.16 1.40 -4.50
N MET A 19 -7.17 0.50 -5.49
CA MET A 19 -8.03 0.64 -6.68
C MET A 19 -9.52 0.63 -6.34
N THR A 20 -9.94 -0.26 -5.44
CA THR A 20 -11.33 -0.31 -4.97
C THR A 20 -11.73 1.00 -4.29
N MET A 21 -10.86 1.55 -3.44
CA MET A 21 -11.10 2.83 -2.79
C MET A 21 -11.18 4.01 -3.77
N ALA A 22 -10.35 4.02 -4.81
CA ALA A 22 -10.42 5.04 -5.86
C ALA A 22 -11.76 4.99 -6.62
N LEU A 23 -12.24 3.78 -6.95
CA LEU A 23 -13.56 3.58 -7.56
C LEU A 23 -14.71 4.05 -6.66
N TYR A 24 -14.65 3.72 -5.37
CA TYR A 24 -15.63 4.20 -4.40
C TYR A 24 -15.58 5.71 -4.19
N ALA A 25 -14.40 6.32 -4.19
CA ALA A 25 -14.25 7.77 -4.12
C ALA A 25 -14.90 8.46 -5.31
N PHE A 26 -14.68 7.96 -6.52
CA PHE A 26 -15.29 8.50 -7.74
C PHE A 26 -16.82 8.40 -7.71
N ARG A 27 -17.34 7.25 -7.25
CA ARG A 27 -18.79 7.01 -7.14
C ARG A 27 -19.43 7.91 -6.07
N ASN A 28 -18.77 8.11 -4.92
CA ASN A 28 -19.26 8.99 -3.87
C ASN A 28 -19.14 10.47 -4.23
N TYR A 29 -18.11 10.87 -4.98
CA TYR A 29 -17.98 12.23 -5.52
C TYR A 29 -19.17 12.57 -6.44
N SER A 30 -19.59 11.63 -7.29
CA SER A 30 -20.79 11.79 -8.13
C SER A 30 -22.10 11.88 -7.31
N ASN A 31 -22.11 11.33 -6.09
CA ASN A 31 -23.25 11.37 -5.17
C ASN A 31 -23.21 12.59 -4.22
N GLN A 32 -22.29 13.55 -4.43
CA GLN A 32 -22.06 14.72 -3.56
C GLN A 32 -21.57 14.39 -2.12
N GLU A 33 -21.16 13.16 -1.88
CA GLU A 33 -20.68 12.65 -0.60
C GLU A 33 -19.16 12.88 -0.45
N LEU A 34 -18.78 14.17 -0.34
CA LEU A 34 -17.38 14.62 -0.34
C LEU A 34 -16.55 14.06 0.82
N ALA A 35 -17.16 13.81 1.98
CA ALA A 35 -16.47 13.26 3.15
C ALA A 35 -15.87 11.87 2.86
N PHE A 36 -16.61 11.02 2.15
CA PHE A 36 -16.15 9.68 1.77
C PHE A 36 -15.01 9.75 0.76
N ALA A 37 -15.08 10.67 -0.21
CA ALA A 37 -14.02 10.88 -1.18
C ALA A 37 -12.69 11.24 -0.49
N VAL A 38 -12.71 12.15 0.48
CA VAL A 38 -11.52 12.53 1.27
C VAL A 38 -10.96 11.35 2.05
N PHE A 39 -11.83 10.58 2.74
CA PHE A 39 -11.40 9.39 3.49
C PHE A 39 -10.69 8.36 2.60
N PHE A 40 -11.22 8.08 1.41
CA PHE A 40 -10.61 7.13 0.48
C PHE A 40 -9.26 7.62 -0.06
N VAL A 41 -9.10 8.92 -0.32
CA VAL A 41 -7.82 9.49 -0.74
C VAL A 41 -6.76 9.35 0.36
N VAL A 42 -7.13 9.63 1.63
CA VAL A 42 -6.22 9.47 2.77
C VAL A 42 -5.78 8.01 2.93
N LEU A 43 -6.70 7.04 2.83
CA LEU A 43 -6.35 5.62 2.89
C LEU A 43 -5.48 5.18 1.71
N ALA A 44 -5.72 5.70 0.51
CA ALA A 44 -4.88 5.39 -0.66
C ALA A 44 -3.43 5.87 -0.46
N LEU A 45 -3.23 7.09 0.06
CA LEU A 45 -1.90 7.61 0.40
C LEU A 45 -1.23 6.78 1.50
N PHE A 46 -1.98 6.34 2.50
CA PHE A 46 -1.48 5.47 3.55
C PHE A 46 -0.97 4.13 2.99
N PHE A 47 -1.76 3.47 2.14
CA PHE A 47 -1.34 2.21 1.51
C PHE A 47 -0.13 2.40 0.57
N LEU A 48 -0.07 3.49 -0.18
CA LEU A 48 1.10 3.83 -0.99
C LEU A 48 2.37 3.95 -0.15
N THR A 49 2.28 4.62 0.99
CA THR A 49 3.41 4.77 1.93
C THR A 49 3.87 3.42 2.46
N LEU A 50 2.94 2.52 2.82
CA LEU A 50 3.25 1.16 3.24
C LEU A 50 3.92 0.33 2.13
N VAL A 51 3.47 0.46 0.88
CA VAL A 51 4.09 -0.19 -0.27
C VAL A 51 5.54 0.29 -0.45
N ILE A 52 5.76 1.60 -0.44
CA ILE A 52 7.11 2.19 -0.57
C ILE A 52 8.02 1.72 0.56
N LEU A 53 7.54 1.76 1.81
CA LEU A 53 8.28 1.27 2.98
C LEU A 53 8.61 -0.21 2.87
N GLY A 54 7.65 -1.05 2.42
CA GLY A 54 7.88 -2.48 2.22
C GLY A 54 8.94 -2.78 1.16
N VAL A 55 8.95 -2.03 0.05
CA VAL A 55 9.99 -2.14 -0.99
C VAL A 55 11.36 -1.69 -0.47
N LEU A 56 11.43 -0.57 0.27
CA LEU A 56 12.65 -0.06 0.88
C LEU A 56 13.24 -1.04 1.90
N LEU A 57 12.40 -1.61 2.77
CA LEU A 57 12.79 -2.58 3.79
C LEU A 57 13.26 -3.90 3.15
N ASN A 58 12.59 -4.38 2.11
CA ASN A 58 13.05 -5.56 1.37
C ASN A 58 14.40 -5.32 0.70
N ARG A 59 14.60 -4.16 0.05
CA ARG A 59 15.89 -3.80 -0.54
C ARG A 59 17.02 -3.71 0.48
N LYS A 60 16.75 -3.13 1.66
CA LYS A 60 17.73 -3.04 2.75
C LYS A 60 18.17 -4.43 3.23
N ASN A 61 17.26 -5.38 3.36
CA ASN A 61 17.59 -6.74 3.76
C ASN A 61 18.39 -7.49 2.69
N SER A 62 18.03 -7.35 1.41
CA SER A 62 18.79 -7.96 0.31
C SER A 62 20.21 -7.39 0.15
N GLY A 63 20.41 -6.11 0.47
CA GLY A 63 21.74 -5.47 0.47
C GLY A 63 22.62 -5.88 1.65
N MET A 64 22.03 -6.05 2.84
CA MET A 64 22.74 -6.53 4.03
C MET A 64 23.19 -7.99 3.90
N GLU A 65 22.42 -8.85 3.22
CA GLU A 65 22.79 -10.25 2.97
C GLU A 65 24.01 -10.39 2.03
N ARG A 66 24.23 -9.44 1.10
CA ARG A 66 25.42 -9.45 0.22
C ARG A 66 26.70 -8.97 0.87
N ARG A 67 26.63 -8.29 2.03
CA ARG A 67 27.81 -7.77 2.74
C ARG A 67 28.38 -8.75 3.76
N ASN A 68 27.70 -9.87 3.99
CA ASN A 68 28.08 -10.90 4.96
C ASN A 68 28.48 -12.23 4.29
N ARG A 69 28.79 -12.20 2.99
CA ARG A 69 29.49 -13.27 2.26
C ARG A 69 30.86 -12.78 1.84
#